data_AF-A0A933Z2B4-F1
#
_entry.id   AF-A0A933Z2B4-F1
#
_cell.length_a   1.000
_cell.length_b   1.000
_cell.length_c   1.000
_cell.angle_alpha   90.00
_cell.angle_beta   90.00
_cell.angle_gamma   90.00
#
_symmetry.space_group_name_H-M   'P 1'
#
loop_
_entity.id
_entity.type
_entity.pdbx_description
1 polymer ?
#
loop_
_entity_poly.entity_id
_entity_poly.type
_entity_poly.pdbx_seq_one_letter_code
_entity_poly.pdbx_strand_id
1 'polypeptide(L)' 'MLTAKVTSKGQITIPKEVRDKLGIQPGEKIGFERKGDVFYIKC' A
#
# COMPACT_ATOMS: atom_id res chain seq x y z
N MET A 1 -10.61 11.26 -1.15
CA MET A 1 -9.67 10.34 -1.84
C MET A 1 -8.32 10.49 -1.16
N LEU A 2 -7.74 9.41 -0.63
CA LEU A 2 -6.38 9.46 -0.08
C LEU A 2 -5.38 9.37 -1.23
N THR A 3 -4.38 10.24 -1.24
CA THR A 3 -3.31 10.25 -2.23
C THR A 3 -1.97 10.02 -1.55
N ALA A 4 -1.05 9.36 -2.24
CA ALA A 4 0.31 9.13 -1.76
C ALA A 4 1.29 9.66 -2.82
N LYS A 5 2.39 10.23 -2.35
CA LYS A 5 3.49 10.66 -3.22
C LYS A 5 4.43 9.48 -3.47
N VAL A 6 4.82 9.29 -4.72
CA VAL A 6 5.91 8.39 -5.08
C VAL A 6 7.23 9.06 -4.69
N THR A 7 8.05 8.38 -3.90
CA THR A 7 9.38 8.87 -3.52
C THR A 7 10.35 8.72 -4.69
N SER A 8 11.52 9.37 -4.62
CA SER A 8 12.55 9.27 -5.67
C SER A 8 13.06 7.84 -5.89
N LYS A 9 12.83 6.93 -4.93
CA LYS A 9 13.19 5.51 -5.03
C LYS A 9 12.05 4.63 -5.58
N GLY A 10 10.95 5.24 -6.06
CA GLY A 10 9.80 4.51 -6.59
C GLY A 10 8.92 3.86 -5.52
N GLN A 11 9.07 4.22 -4.24
CA GLN A 11 8.24 3.69 -3.15
C GLN A 11 7.03 4.60 -2.93
N ILE A 12 5.93 4.02 -2.42
CA ILE A 12 4.79 4.78 -1.90
C ILE A 12 4.68 4.57 -0.39
N THR A 13 4.24 5.59 0.32
CA THR A 13 3.89 5.47 1.74
C THR A 13 2.41 5.11 1.85
N ILE A 14 2.09 4.02 2.56
CA ILE A 14 0.70 3.68 2.88
C ILE A 14 0.22 4.62 4.00
N PRO A 15 -0.80 5.48 3.77
CA PRO A 15 -1.30 6.39 4.80
C PRO A 15 -1.71 5.65 6.07
N LYS A 16 -1.59 6.29 7.24
CA LYS A 16 -1.87 5.67 8.54
C LYS A 16 -3.26 5.01 8.57
N GLU A 17 -4.29 5.73 8.13
CA GLU A 17 -5.66 5.21 8.08
C GLU A 17 -5.79 3.92 7.25
N VAL A 18 -5.04 3.79 6.15
CA VAL A 18 -5.06 2.58 5.31
C VAL A 18 -4.31 1.45 6.01
N ARG A 19 -3.18 1.72 6.68
CA ARG A 19 -2.46 0.70 7.47
C ARG A 19 -3.31 0.16 8.61
N ASP A 20 -3.97 1.05 9.36
CA ASP A 20 -4.81 0.69 10.50
C ASP A 20 -5.99 -0.19 10.04
N LYS A 21 -6.57 0.09 8.86
CA LYS A 21 -7.63 -0.74 8.26
C LYS A 21 -7.15 -2.08 7.72
N LEU A 22 -5.92 -2.14 7.21
CA LEU A 22 -5.31 -3.38 6.71
C LEU A 22 -4.68 -4.22 7.82
N GLY A 23 -4.45 -3.66 9.00
CA GLY A 23 -3.82 -4.35 10.13
C GLY A 23 -2.31 -4.59 9.98
N ILE A 24 -1.66 -3.96 9.00
CA ILE A 24 -0.26 -4.24 8.64
C ILE A 24 0.74 -3.53 9.54
N GLN A 25 1.80 -4.24 9.93
CA GLN A 25 2.86 -3.73 10.79
C GLN A 25 4.18 -3.46 10.05
N PRO A 26 5.07 -2.60 10.57
CA PRO A 26 6.41 -2.44 10.03
C PRO A 26 7.17 -3.77 9.99
N GLY A 27 7.76 -4.11 8.83
CA GLY A 27 8.51 -5.35 8.62
C GLY A 27 7.66 -6.51 8.08
N GLU A 28 6.33 -6.35 8.01
CA GLU A 28 5.43 -7.33 7.43
C GLU A 28 5.54 -7.35 5.89
N LYS A 29 5.39 -8.54 5.31
CA LYS A 29 5.34 -8.71 3.85
C LYS A 29 3.89 -8.62 3.39
N ILE A 30 3.62 -7.77 2.42
CA ILE A 30 2.31 -7.65 1.78
C ILE A 30 2.38 -8.17 0.34
N GLY A 31 1.31 -8.82 -0.09
CA GLY A 31 1.11 -9.27 -1.46
C GLY A 31 0.46 -8.19 -2.33
N PHE A 32 0.74 -8.24 -3.63
CA PHE A 32 0.08 -7.42 -4.64
C PHE A 32 -0.58 -8.31 -5.67
N GLU A 33 -1.85 -8.05 -5.97
CA GLU A 33 -2.62 -8.74 -7.01
C GLU A 33 -3.10 -7.70 -8.04
N ARG A 34 -2.86 -7.94 -9.33
CA ARG A 34 -3.28 -7.03 -10.40
C ARG A 34 -4.63 -7.46 -10.98
N LYS A 35 -5.58 -6.52 -11.11
CA LYS A 35 -6.78 -6.68 -11.93
C LYS A 35 -6.97 -5.46 -12.82
N GLY A 36 -6.78 -5.63 -14.13
CA GLY A 36 -6.75 -4.52 -15.08
C GLY A 36 -5.63 -3.53 -14.76
N ASP A 37 -5.98 -2.26 -14.58
CA ASP A 37 -5.05 -1.18 -14.25
C ASP A 37 -4.94 -0.90 -12.74
N VAL A 38 -5.55 -1.76 -11.91
CA VAL A 38 -5.57 -1.61 -10.45
C VAL A 38 -4.74 -2.72 -9.79
N PHE A 39 -3.92 -2.33 -8.82
CA PHE A 39 -3.26 -3.25 -7.89
C PHE A 39 -3.98 -3.27 -6.55
N TYR A 40 -4.28 -4.47 -6.06
CA TYR A 40 -4.87 -4.74 -4.75
C TYR A 40 -3.79 -5.19 -3.79
N ILE A 41 -3.82 -4.66 -2.57
CA ILE A 41 -2.97 -5.13 -1.48
C ILE A 41 -3.66 -6.32 -0.81
N LYS A 42 -2.90 -7.40 -0.60
CA LYS A 42 -3.30 -8.60 0.13
C LYS A 42 -2.39 -8.74 1.34
N CYS A 43 -2.98 -8.90 2.51
CA CYS A 43 -2.30 -9.17 3.77
C CYS A 43 -2.48 -10.65 4.09
#